data_AF-A0A835HEQ4-F1
#
_entry.id   AF-A0A835HEQ4-F1
#
_cell.length_a   1.000
_cell.length_b   1.000
_cell.length_c   1.000
_cell.angle_alpha   90.00
_cell.angle_beta   90.00
_cell.angle_gamma   90.00
#
_symmetry.space_group_name_H-M   'P 1'
#
loop_
_entity.id
_entity.type
_entity.pdbx_description
1 polymer ?
#
loop_
_entity_poly.entity_id
_entity_poly.type
_entity_poly.pdbx_seq_one_letter_code
_entity_poly.pdbx_strand_id
1 'polypeptide(L)'
;MGDLDIKPFRIARYRKYPSNIADDKAAQLCSLWQARLGDSNWYPFKVVHCGTDEEEEHELVIDEEDKKLNGLNEDFGSEVYEIGCTSLKELNEYNPSGRYVVEELWNFKENHKASLKEAITLLLKMLPN
;
A
#
# COMPACT_ATOMS: atom_id res chain seq x y z
N MET A 1 2.37 6.36 2.49
CA MET A 1 1.92 5.03 2.97
C MET A 1 0.54 4.73 2.42
N GLY A 2 0.35 3.53 1.87
CA GLY A 2 -0.91 3.04 1.31
C GLY A 2 -1.09 3.29 -0.19
N ASP A 3 -0.07 3.82 -0.87
CA ASP A 3 -0.08 4.02 -2.33
C ASP A 3 0.44 2.76 -3.04
N LEU A 4 -0.11 2.45 -4.21
CA LEU A 4 0.32 1.31 -5.02
C LEU A 4 1.54 1.68 -5.87
N ASP A 5 2.64 0.92 -5.75
CA ASP A 5 3.72 1.02 -6.73
C ASP A 5 3.20 0.53 -8.09
N ILE A 6 3.34 1.37 -9.11
CA ILE A 6 2.96 1.06 -10.49
C ILE A 6 3.89 0.05 -11.16
N LYS A 7 5.13 -0.15 -10.66
CA LYS A 7 6.13 -1.00 -11.32
C LYS A 7 5.67 -2.45 -11.51
N PRO A 8 5.09 -3.15 -10.51
CA PRO A 8 4.56 -4.51 -10.71
C PRO A 8 3.48 -4.56 -11.79
N PHE A 9 2.60 -3.56 -11.86
CA PHE A 9 1.57 -3.47 -12.90
C PHE A 9 2.18 -3.28 -14.30
N ARG A 10 3.25 -2.49 -14.42
CA ARG A 10 3.99 -2.34 -15.69
C ARG A 10 4.63 -3.65 -16.12
N ILE A 11 5.33 -4.34 -15.21
CA ILE A 11 5.95 -5.64 -15.47
C ILE A 11 4.90 -6.66 -15.95
N ALA A 12 3.76 -6.75 -15.24
CA ALA A 12 2.66 -7.62 -15.63
C ALA A 12 2.09 -7.27 -17.03
N ARG A 13 2.02 -5.97 -17.39
CA ARG A 13 1.48 -5.54 -18.69
C ARG A 13 2.46 -5.68 -19.85
N TYR A 14 3.76 -5.44 -19.66
CA TYR A 14 4.76 -5.64 -20.71
C TYR A 14 4.86 -7.12 -21.16
N ARG A 15 4.43 -8.07 -20.33
CA ARG A 15 4.30 -9.49 -20.72
C ARG A 15 3.14 -9.73 -21.71
N LYS A 16 2.15 -8.84 -21.78
CA LYS A 16 0.88 -9.05 -22.50
C LYS A 16 0.63 -8.06 -23.65
N TYR A 17 1.25 -6.88 -23.63
CA TYR A 17 1.00 -5.81 -24.60
C TYR A 17 2.30 -5.20 -25.14
N PRO A 18 2.27 -4.64 -26.37
CA PRO A 18 3.38 -3.87 -26.89
C PRO A 18 3.65 -2.63 -26.04
N SER A 19 4.92 -2.24 -25.97
CA SER A 19 5.43 -1.22 -25.04
C SER A 19 4.67 0.12 -25.13
N ASN A 20 4.25 0.51 -26.34
CA ASN A 20 3.58 1.78 -26.61
C ASN A 20 2.18 1.92 -25.99
N ILE A 21 1.53 0.83 -25.56
CA ILE A 21 0.23 0.87 -24.87
C ILE A 21 0.27 0.24 -23.48
N ALA A 22 1.35 -0.48 -23.15
CA ALA A 22 1.50 -1.19 -21.89
C ALA A 22 1.54 -0.23 -20.69
N ASP A 23 2.19 0.93 -20.83
CA ASP A 23 2.31 1.92 -19.76
C ASP A 23 0.96 2.57 -19.41
N ASP A 24 0.21 3.05 -20.41
CA ASP A 24 -1.13 3.62 -20.19
C ASP A 24 -2.08 2.60 -19.56
N LYS A 25 -1.99 1.34 -20.00
CA LYS A 25 -2.80 0.24 -19.44
C LYS A 25 -2.39 -0.15 -18.03
N ALA A 26 -1.11 -0.04 -17.69
CA ALA A 26 -0.63 -0.24 -16.34
C ALA A 26 -1.10 0.89 -15.41
N ALA A 27 -1.01 2.15 -15.85
CA ALA A 27 -1.49 3.30 -15.10
C ALA A 27 -2.99 3.24 -14.83
N GLN A 28 -3.81 2.97 -15.85
CA GLN A 28 -5.26 2.81 -15.69
C GLN A 28 -5.61 1.74 -14.66
N LEU A 29 -4.91 0.61 -14.71
CA LEU A 29 -5.14 -0.50 -13.80
C LEU A 29 -4.69 -0.20 -12.37
N CYS A 30 -3.52 0.43 -12.22
CA CYS A 30 -2.99 0.86 -10.92
C CYS A 30 -3.96 1.83 -10.24
N SER A 31 -4.46 2.84 -10.96
CA SER A 31 -5.46 3.79 -10.42
C SER A 31 -6.79 3.11 -10.09
N LEU A 32 -7.25 2.17 -10.92
CA LEU A 32 -8.46 1.40 -10.63
C LEU A 32 -8.32 0.61 -9.33
N TRP A 33 -7.18 -0.04 -9.13
CA TRP A 33 -6.92 -0.78 -7.90
C TRP A 33 -6.74 0.15 -6.70
N GLN A 34 -6.05 1.28 -6.83
CA GLN A 34 -5.93 2.27 -5.76
C GLN A 34 -7.32 2.72 -5.26
N ALA A 35 -8.23 3.02 -6.19
CA ALA A 35 -9.60 3.39 -5.86
C ALA A 35 -10.38 2.25 -5.17
N ARG A 36 -10.14 1.00 -5.56
CA ARG A 36 -10.74 -0.17 -4.90
C ARG A 36 -10.21 -0.34 -3.49
N LEU A 37 -8.89 -0.26 -3.28
CA LEU A 37 -8.28 -0.39 -1.94
C LEU A 37 -8.81 0.68 -0.97
N GLY A 38 -9.07 1.89 -1.49
CA GLY A 38 -9.67 3.00 -0.77
C GLY A 38 -11.17 2.89 -0.48
N ASP A 39 -11.88 1.90 -1.03
CA ASP A 39 -13.31 1.71 -0.77
C ASP A 39 -13.54 1.12 0.64
N SER A 40 -14.02 1.95 1.57
CA SER A 40 -14.32 1.53 2.95
C SER A 40 -15.41 0.44 3.04
N ASN A 41 -16.21 0.22 1.99
CA ASN A 41 -17.18 -0.88 1.97
C ASN A 41 -16.54 -2.25 1.69
N TRP A 42 -15.27 -2.27 1.27
CA TRP A 42 -14.54 -3.51 1.01
C TRP A 42 -13.45 -3.69 2.06
N TYR A 43 -13.68 -4.61 2.99
CA TYR A 43 -12.80 -4.87 4.13
C TYR A 43 -12.27 -6.32 4.11
N PRO A 44 -11.24 -6.61 3.29
CA PRO A 44 -10.71 -7.97 3.11
C PRO A 44 -9.74 -8.36 4.25
N PHE A 45 -10.19 -8.22 5.50
CA PHE A 45 -9.41 -8.57 6.68
C PHE A 45 -10.20 -9.53 7.57
N LYS A 46 -9.48 -10.44 8.23
CA LYS A 46 -9.99 -11.34 9.24
C LYS A 46 -9.24 -11.16 10.55
N VAL A 47 -9.94 -11.39 11.65
CA VAL A 47 -9.34 -11.40 12.99
C VAL A 47 -8.78 -12.79 13.27
N VAL A 48 -7.52 -12.86 13.66
CA VAL A 48 -6.88 -14.11 14.11
C VAL A 48 -6.43 -13.95 15.56
N HIS A 49 -6.50 -15.03 16.33
CA HIS A 49 -5.98 -15.08 17.70
C HIS A 49 -4.49 -15.42 17.64
N CYS A 50 -3.66 -14.53 18.17
CA CYS A 50 -2.20 -14.67 18.15
C CYS A 50 -1.61 -14.91 19.54
N GLY A 51 -2.40 -14.67 20.60
CA GLY A 51 -1.96 -14.82 21.98
C GLY A 51 -2.09 -16.23 22.57
N THR A 52 -1.70 -16.37 23.83
CA THR A 52 -1.91 -17.60 24.62
C THR A 52 -3.28 -17.57 25.30
N ASP A 53 -3.73 -18.69 25.88
CA ASP A 53 -5.00 -18.73 26.64
C ASP A 53 -5.06 -17.73 27.81
N GLU A 54 -3.91 -17.19 28.25
CA GLU A 54 -3.78 -16.22 29.33
C GLU A 54 -3.69 -14.76 28.83
N GLU A 55 -3.37 -14.54 27.54
CA GLU A 55 -3.21 -13.23 26.92
C GLU A 55 -4.02 -13.18 25.61
N GLU A 56 -5.23 -12.60 25.66
CA GLU A 56 -6.06 -12.40 24.47
C GLU A 56 -5.46 -11.31 23.56
N GLU A 57 -4.68 -11.74 22.57
CA GLU A 57 -4.17 -10.88 21.50
C GLU A 57 -4.80 -11.25 20.15
N HIS A 58 -5.25 -10.21 19.44
CA HIS A 58 -5.90 -10.33 18.15
C HIS A 58 -5.15 -9.49 17.10
N GLU A 59 -4.97 -10.08 15.92
CA GLU A 59 -4.39 -9.39 14.77
C GLU A 59 -5.37 -9.36 13.60
N LEU A 60 -5.37 -8.25 12.86
CA LEU A 60 -6.05 -8.14 11.57
C LEU A 60 -5.10 -8.59 10.47
N VAL A 61 -5.40 -9.74 9.88
CA VAL A 61 -4.66 -10.27 8.74
C VAL A 61 -5.50 -10.20 7.47
N ILE A 62 -4.84 -10.19 6.31
CA ILE A 62 -5.54 -10.23 5.03
C ILE A 62 -6.33 -11.53 4.92
N ASP A 63 -7.55 -11.43 4.43
CA ASP A 63 -8.34 -12.60 4.07
C ASP A 63 -7.90 -13.14 2.70
N GLU A 64 -7.10 -14.21 2.72
CA GLU A 64 -6.61 -14.89 1.52
C GLU A 64 -7.74 -15.53 0.68
N GLU A 65 -8.95 -15.67 1.23
CA GLU A 65 -10.11 -16.15 0.47
C GLU A 65 -10.88 -15.01 -0.22
N ASP A 66 -10.46 -13.74 -0.04
CA ASP A 66 -11.13 -12.60 -0.66
C ASP A 66 -11.08 -12.70 -2.19
N LYS A 67 -12.27 -12.71 -2.79
CA LYS A 67 -12.45 -12.92 -4.23
C LYS A 67 -11.81 -11.83 -5.09
N LYS A 68 -11.79 -10.57 -4.61
CA LYS A 68 -11.19 -9.48 -5.38
C LYS A 68 -9.66 -9.61 -5.35
N LEU A 69 -9.06 -9.88 -4.19
CA LEU A 69 -7.62 -10.10 -4.07
C LEU A 69 -7.17 -11.33 -4.85
N ASN A 70 -7.91 -12.43 -4.78
CA ASN A 70 -7.61 -13.62 -5.58
C ASN A 70 -7.69 -13.33 -7.08
N GLY A 71 -8.69 -12.58 -7.54
CA GLY A 71 -8.76 -12.11 -8.92
C GLY A 71 -7.57 -11.23 -9.32
N LEU A 72 -7.04 -10.39 -8.41
CA LEU A 72 -5.83 -9.60 -8.65
C LEU A 72 -4.62 -10.50 -8.90
N ASN A 73 -4.46 -11.56 -8.11
CA ASN A 73 -3.39 -12.52 -8.26
C ASN A 73 -3.52 -13.33 -9.56
N GLU A 74 -4.72 -13.83 -9.86
CA GLU A 74 -4.99 -14.62 -11.07
C GLU A 74 -4.74 -13.81 -12.36
N ASP A 75 -5.15 -12.55 -12.38
CA ASP A 75 -5.06 -11.70 -13.57
C ASP A 75 -3.65 -11.13 -13.80
N PHE A 76 -2.90 -10.86 -12.72
CA PHE A 76 -1.69 -10.04 -12.79
C PHE A 76 -0.46 -10.64 -12.10
N GLY A 77 -0.62 -11.74 -11.35
CA GLY A 77 0.45 -12.48 -10.69
C GLY A 77 0.74 -12.02 -9.26
N SER A 78 1.61 -12.80 -8.59
CA SER A 78 1.89 -12.67 -7.15
C SER A 78 2.49 -11.33 -6.76
N GLU A 79 3.38 -10.75 -7.58
CA GLU A 79 3.98 -9.44 -7.29
C GLU A 79 2.92 -8.33 -7.18
N VAL A 80 1.90 -8.36 -8.03
CA VAL A 80 0.80 -7.38 -8.02
C VAL A 80 -0.16 -7.64 -6.85
N TYR A 81 -0.37 -8.91 -6.51
CA TYR A 81 -1.11 -9.28 -5.31
C TYR A 81 -0.40 -8.79 -4.03
N GLU A 82 0.90 -9.03 -3.89
CA GLU A 82 1.71 -8.66 -2.73
C GLU A 82 1.73 -7.15 -2.50
N ILE A 83 1.89 -6.34 -3.56
CA ILE A 83 1.83 -4.89 -3.43
C ILE A 83 0.42 -4.43 -3.03
N GLY A 84 -0.63 -5.07 -3.57
CA GLY A 84 -2.02 -4.81 -3.19
C GLY A 84 -2.29 -5.07 -1.71
N CYS A 85 -1.84 -6.20 -1.20
CA CYS A 85 -1.95 -6.57 0.21
C CYS A 85 -1.17 -5.63 1.12
N THR A 86 0.05 -5.25 0.70
CA THR A 86 0.89 -4.30 1.45
C THR A 86 0.22 -2.93 1.53
N SER A 87 -0.23 -2.37 0.41
CA SER A 87 -0.93 -1.08 0.39
C SER A 87 -2.23 -1.12 1.21
N LEU A 88 -2.99 -2.22 1.21
CA LEU A 88 -4.17 -2.38 2.06
C LEU A 88 -3.84 -2.34 3.55
N LYS A 89 -2.82 -3.08 3.99
CA LYS A 89 -2.36 -3.09 5.39
C LYS A 89 -1.93 -1.69 5.81
N GLU A 90 -1.14 -1.02 4.98
CA GLU A 90 -0.69 0.35 5.19
C GLU A 90 -1.86 1.34 5.30
N LEU A 91 -2.85 1.27 4.41
CA LEU A 91 -4.05 2.13 4.48
C LEU A 91 -4.82 1.88 5.78
N ASN A 92 -4.94 0.63 6.21
CA ASN A 92 -5.63 0.28 7.45
C ASN A 92 -4.87 0.71 8.71
N GLU A 93 -3.54 0.66 8.69
CA GLU A 93 -2.68 1.12 9.80
C GLU A 93 -2.69 2.65 9.94
N TYR A 94 -2.56 3.37 8.82
CA TYR A 94 -2.39 4.82 8.84
C TYR A 94 -3.71 5.60 8.82
N ASN A 95 -4.74 5.05 8.19
CA ASN A 95 -6.04 5.71 8.03
C ASN A 95 -7.18 4.69 7.91
N PRO A 96 -7.48 3.92 8.97
CA PRO A 96 -8.44 2.82 8.91
C PRO A 96 -9.85 3.25 8.46
N SER A 97 -10.29 4.44 8.88
CA SER A 97 -11.63 4.96 8.55
C SER A 97 -11.70 5.56 7.14
N GLY A 98 -10.71 6.39 6.77
CA GLY A 98 -10.74 7.14 5.53
C GLY A 98 -10.14 6.40 4.34
N ARG A 99 -9.20 5.47 4.58
CA ARG A 99 -8.46 4.71 3.56
C ARG A 99 -7.90 5.54 2.40
N TYR A 100 -7.48 6.77 2.70
CA TYR A 100 -6.69 7.59 1.79
C TYR A 100 -5.21 7.43 2.10
N VAL A 101 -4.38 7.55 1.06
CA VAL A 101 -2.92 7.58 1.16
C VAL A 101 -2.51 8.69 2.12
N VAL A 102 -1.59 8.36 3.03
CA VAL A 102 -0.99 9.33 3.96
C VAL A 102 0.42 9.64 3.50
N GLU A 103 0.70 10.92 3.24
CA GLU A 103 2.05 11.40 2.93
C GLU A 103 2.95 11.32 4.16
N GLU A 104 4.21 10.91 3.98
CA GLU A 104 5.19 10.83 5.05
C GLU A 104 6.41 11.69 4.75
N LEU A 105 6.96 12.32 5.79
CA LEU A 105 8.26 12.94 5.72
C LEU A 105 9.33 11.84 5.73
N TRP A 106 10.22 11.84 4.74
CA TRP A 106 11.29 10.85 4.62
C TRP A 106 12.68 11.49 4.71
N ASN A 107 13.54 10.94 5.56
CA ASN A 107 14.94 11.31 5.61
C ASN A 107 15.72 10.44 4.63
N PHE A 108 15.95 10.95 3.42
CA PHE A 108 16.68 10.22 2.37
C PHE A 108 18.14 9.92 2.72
N LYS A 109 18.76 10.71 3.60
CA LYS A 109 20.16 10.53 3.99
C LYS A 109 20.33 9.33 4.91
N GLU A 110 19.44 9.20 5.89
CA GLU A 110 19.48 8.16 6.91
C GLU A 110 18.54 6.97 6.59
N ASN A 111 17.78 7.07 5.49
CA ASN A 111 16.87 6.05 4.96
C ASN A 111 15.80 5.58 5.96
N HIS A 112 15.13 6.54 6.62
CA HIS A 112 14.00 6.27 7.51
C HIS A 112 12.97 7.40 7.46
N LYS A 113 11.80 7.14 8.02
CA LYS A 113 10.77 8.16 8.26
C LYS A 113 11.35 9.27 9.13
N ALA A 114 11.28 10.50 8.62
CA ALA A 114 11.73 11.67 9.33
C ALA A 114 10.72 12.05 10.42
N SER A 115 11.25 12.36 11.60
CA SER A 115 10.49 12.95 12.69
C SER A 115 10.25 14.45 12.46
N LEU A 116 9.22 14.98 13.11
CA LEU A 116 8.96 16.42 13.12
C LEU A 116 10.16 17.22 13.65
N LYS A 117 10.87 16.66 14.65
CA LYS A 117 12.08 17.27 15.22
C LYS A 117 13.19 17.41 14.19
N GLU A 118 13.43 16.38 13.37
CA GLU A 118 14.43 16.44 12.29
C GLU A 118 14.05 17.50 11.25
N ALA A 119 12.78 17.53 10.82
CA ALA A 119 12.29 18.51 9.87
C ALA A 119 12.44 19.95 10.39
N ILE A 120 12.02 20.24 11.63
CA ILE A 120 12.17 21.56 12.25
C ILE A 120 13.65 21.93 12.41
N THR A 121 14.49 20.99 12.84
CA THR A 121 15.94 21.23 13.00
C THR A 121 16.58 21.59 11.66
N LEU A 122 16.17 20.94 10.57
CA LEU A 122 16.63 21.29 9.23
C LEU A 122 16.16 22.69 8.82
N LEU A 123 14.87 23.00 9.00
CA LEU A 123 14.30 24.30 8.66
C LEU A 123 15.01 25.45 9.41
N LEU A 124 15.27 25.29 10.72
CA LEU A 124 15.98 26.30 11.52
C LEU A 124 17.40 26.57 11.01
N LYS A 125 18.10 25.54 10.49
CA LYS A 125 19.44 25.70 9.89
C LYS A 125 19.41 26.44 8.54
N MET A 126 18.26 26.47 7.87
CA MET A 126 18.09 27.12 6.56
C MET A 126 17.64 28.57 6.68
N LEU A 127 17.25 29.04 7.87
CA LEU A 127 16.91 30.43 8.09
C LEU A 127 18.16 31.32 8.01
N PRO A 128 18.11 32.46 7.30
CA PRO A 128 19.20 33.42 7.29
C PRO A 128 19.37 34.08 8.66
N ASN A 129 20.61 34.46 8.97
CA ASN A 129 20.97 35.22 10.18
C ASN A 129 20.45 36.65 10.16
#